data_AF-A0A855X5K4-F1
#
_entry.id   AF-A0A855X5K4-F1
#
_cell.length_a   1.000
_cell.length_b   1.000
_cell.length_c   1.000
_cell.angle_alpha   90.00
_cell.angle_beta   90.00
_cell.angle_gamma   90.00
#
_symmetry.space_group_name_H-M   'P 1'
#
loop_
_entity.id
_entity.type
_entity.pdbx_description
1 polymer ?
#
loop_
_entity_poly.entity_id
_entity_poly.type
_entity_poly.pdbx_seq_one_letter_code
_entity_poly.pdbx_strand_id
1 'polypeptide(L)'
;MVRSIPIIITALGVLIAGESAPAVTADHSSVAKFQSVPASAILQARSQFNIFYGHTSHGSQIVTGMAMVRSLDTLYRYNEGSGTLDLEEYGDDLGLYGDTSWAPITRARLNQPGNNINLVMWSWCGGVSDNSEEGINLYLNTMSKLEQDYPNVIFMYMTGHLDGTGPTGNLYVRNNQIRAYCQTNNKVLFDFADIESYDPDGNYFPDAADDCAWCSDWCTTHPCLDCGGCAHSHCLNCHLKGQAFWWLLARLTGWQEGPCCDGVRGNVNLSGIVDLADLSALVSYLTGGGYHLPCADEANVNSAGIVDLSDLSALVSYLTGGAYVLPNCP
;
A
#
# COMPACT_ATOMS: atom_id res chain seq x y z
N MET A 1 53.94 -29.35 43.02
CA MET A 1 53.82 -28.06 42.30
C MET A 1 53.10 -28.33 40.98
N VAL A 2 51.77 -28.25 41.00
CA VAL A 2 50.94 -28.45 39.79
C VAL A 2 50.79 -27.08 39.14
N ARG A 3 51.23 -26.95 37.88
CA ARG A 3 51.13 -25.72 37.08
C ARG A 3 49.73 -25.64 36.46
N SER A 4 48.99 -24.59 36.79
CA SER A 4 47.72 -24.26 36.15
C SER A 4 47.97 -23.63 34.77
N ILE A 5 47.34 -24.18 33.74
CA ILE A 5 47.31 -23.63 32.37
C ILE A 5 46.04 -22.79 32.24
N PRO A 6 46.09 -21.53 31.75
CA PRO A 6 44.89 -20.74 31.53
C PRO A 6 44.24 -21.17 30.21
N ILE A 7 42.95 -21.51 30.26
CA ILE A 7 42.10 -21.72 29.08
C ILE A 7 41.65 -20.32 28.63
N ILE A 8 42.10 -19.89 27.47
CA ILE A 8 41.61 -18.69 26.79
C ILE A 8 40.35 -19.10 26.04
N ILE A 9 39.19 -18.65 26.51
CA ILE A 9 37.91 -18.78 25.81
C ILE A 9 37.83 -17.61 24.81
N THR A 10 38.08 -17.89 23.54
CA THR A 10 37.74 -16.98 22.44
C THR A 10 36.23 -17.00 22.22
N ALA A 11 35.55 -15.92 22.61
CA ALA A 11 34.15 -15.72 22.28
C ALA A 11 34.04 -15.46 20.77
N LEU A 12 33.63 -16.48 20.01
CA LEU A 12 33.27 -16.36 18.62
C LEU A 12 31.91 -15.64 18.56
N GLY A 13 31.92 -14.35 18.28
CA GLY A 13 30.69 -13.58 18.03
C GLY A 13 30.02 -14.10 16.78
N VAL A 14 28.89 -14.79 16.93
CA VAL A 14 27.99 -15.11 15.83
C VAL A 14 27.39 -13.79 15.36
N LEU A 15 27.81 -13.31 14.19
CA LEU A 15 27.05 -12.29 13.47
C LEU A 15 25.73 -12.95 13.06
N ILE A 16 24.65 -12.58 13.75
CA ILE A 16 23.30 -12.84 13.25
C ILE A 16 23.15 -11.90 12.05
N ALA A 17 23.26 -12.45 10.85
CA ALA A 17 22.83 -11.73 9.65
C ALA A 17 21.35 -11.39 9.84
N GLY A 18 21.02 -10.10 9.86
CA GLY A 18 19.63 -9.68 9.85
C GLY A 18 18.98 -10.21 8.57
N GLU A 19 17.93 -11.01 8.71
CA GLU A 19 17.11 -11.39 7.57
C GLU A 19 16.57 -10.10 6.92
N SER A 20 16.81 -9.93 5.62
CA SER A 20 16.16 -8.86 4.87
C SER A 20 14.65 -9.06 4.96
N ALA A 21 13.91 -8.05 5.41
CA ALA A 21 12.45 -8.09 5.37
C ALA A 21 11.97 -8.47 3.95
N PRO A 22 10.91 -9.27 3.80
CA PRO A 22 10.43 -9.71 2.50
C PRO A 22 9.97 -8.53 1.64
N ALA A 23 9.93 -8.72 0.31
CA ALA A 23 9.34 -7.74 -0.61
C ALA A 23 7.93 -7.33 -0.16
N VAL A 24 7.59 -6.05 -0.31
CA VAL A 24 6.24 -5.53 -0.04
C VAL A 24 5.77 -4.78 -1.28
N THR A 25 4.70 -5.25 -1.90
CA THR A 25 4.11 -4.63 -3.08
C THR A 25 2.70 -4.14 -2.74
N ALA A 26 2.42 -2.87 -3.05
CA ALA A 26 1.06 -2.35 -3.08
C ALA A 26 0.54 -2.36 -4.51
N ASP A 27 -0.45 -3.19 -4.76
CA ASP A 27 -1.08 -3.48 -6.04
C ASP A 27 -2.62 -3.47 -5.88
N HIS A 28 -3.40 -3.95 -6.86
CA HIS A 28 -4.86 -4.02 -6.73
C HIS A 28 -5.33 -4.85 -5.51
N SER A 29 -4.56 -5.85 -5.09
CA SER A 29 -4.90 -6.67 -3.92
C SER A 29 -4.78 -5.86 -2.62
N SER A 30 -3.84 -4.92 -2.56
CA SER A 30 -3.72 -3.99 -1.43
C SER A 30 -4.94 -3.06 -1.30
N VAL A 31 -5.54 -2.69 -2.42
CA VAL A 31 -6.77 -1.86 -2.45
C VAL A 31 -7.94 -2.63 -1.85
N ALA A 32 -8.15 -3.89 -2.26
CA ALA A 32 -9.18 -4.75 -1.68
C ALA A 32 -8.99 -4.93 -0.16
N LYS A 33 -7.75 -4.96 0.30
CA LYS A 33 -7.42 -5.14 1.73
C LYS A 33 -7.31 -3.84 2.51
N PHE A 34 -7.52 -2.68 1.89
CA PHE A 34 -7.35 -1.39 2.57
C PHE A 34 -8.20 -1.26 3.85
N GLN A 35 -9.44 -1.78 3.84
CA GLN A 35 -10.32 -1.73 5.01
C GLN A 35 -9.82 -2.60 6.19
N SER A 36 -8.85 -3.49 5.95
CA SER A 36 -8.23 -4.32 7.00
C SER A 36 -7.14 -3.61 7.79
N VAL A 37 -6.73 -2.42 7.34
CA VAL A 37 -5.67 -1.67 7.99
C VAL A 37 -6.21 -1.09 9.32
N PRO A 38 -5.67 -1.50 10.48
CA PRO A 38 -6.17 -1.00 11.75
C PRO A 38 -5.77 0.46 11.95
N ALA A 39 -6.60 1.22 12.65
CA ALA A 39 -6.34 2.63 12.93
C ALA A 39 -4.98 2.86 13.64
N SER A 40 -4.54 1.91 14.48
CA SER A 40 -3.24 1.95 15.13
C SER A 40 -2.07 1.95 14.13
N ALA A 41 -2.16 1.19 13.03
CA ALA A 41 -1.13 1.17 12.00
C ALA A 41 -1.07 2.50 11.23
N ILE A 42 -2.22 3.10 10.93
CA ILE A 42 -2.27 4.44 10.30
C ILE A 42 -1.69 5.52 11.22
N LEU A 43 -2.05 5.49 12.51
CA LEU A 43 -1.48 6.42 13.51
C LEU A 43 0.03 6.22 13.66
N GLN A 44 0.51 4.99 13.64
CA GLN A 44 1.93 4.69 13.67
C GLN A 44 2.62 5.22 12.40
N ALA A 45 2.06 4.99 11.21
CA ALA A 45 2.61 5.47 9.95
C ALA A 45 2.77 7.00 9.93
N ARG A 46 1.73 7.72 10.39
CA ARG A 46 1.76 9.19 10.55
C ARG A 46 2.90 9.68 11.45
N SER A 47 3.24 8.92 12.49
CA SER A 47 4.31 9.27 13.44
C SER A 47 5.70 8.82 13.00
N GLN A 48 5.76 7.77 12.20
CA GLN A 48 7.00 7.08 11.86
C GLN A 48 7.63 7.64 10.58
N PHE A 49 6.84 8.07 9.60
CA PHE A 49 7.34 8.45 8.29
C PHE A 49 7.32 9.96 8.06
N ASN A 50 8.45 10.46 7.53
CA ASN A 50 8.51 11.75 6.84
C ASN A 50 8.97 11.45 5.41
N ILE A 51 8.11 11.78 4.45
CA ILE A 51 8.21 11.30 3.07
C ILE A 51 8.72 12.42 2.18
N PHE A 52 9.69 12.12 1.31
CA PHE A 52 10.03 12.97 0.17
C PHE A 52 9.53 12.30 -1.10
N TYR A 53 8.60 12.95 -1.81
CA TYR A 53 7.96 12.42 -2.99
C TYR A 53 8.18 13.33 -4.20
N GLY A 54 9.05 12.91 -5.12
CA GLY A 54 9.25 13.58 -6.39
C GLY A 54 8.24 13.10 -7.44
N HIS A 55 7.39 14.00 -7.92
CA HIS A 55 6.44 13.66 -8.96
C HIS A 55 6.05 14.81 -9.89
N THR A 56 5.49 14.42 -11.03
CA THR A 56 4.74 15.29 -11.94
C THR A 56 3.36 14.67 -12.19
N SER A 57 2.68 15.11 -13.25
CA SER A 57 1.30 14.82 -13.63
C SER A 57 0.74 13.48 -13.10
N HIS A 58 1.19 12.32 -13.59
CA HIS A 58 0.66 11.02 -13.17
C HIS A 58 0.93 10.68 -11.70
N GLY A 59 2.09 11.06 -11.16
CA GLY A 59 2.38 10.81 -9.74
C GLY A 59 1.48 11.60 -8.78
N SER A 60 1.01 12.79 -9.20
CA SER A 60 0.06 13.58 -8.41
C SER A 60 -1.25 12.83 -8.11
N GLN A 61 -1.57 11.80 -8.88
CA GLN A 61 -2.74 10.96 -8.66
C GLN A 61 -2.73 10.27 -7.27
N ILE A 62 -1.56 9.91 -6.74
CA ILE A 62 -1.45 9.35 -5.38
C ILE A 62 -1.87 10.39 -4.35
N VAL A 63 -1.39 11.62 -4.47
CA VAL A 63 -1.71 12.72 -3.54
C VAL A 63 -3.18 13.10 -3.62
N THR A 64 -3.75 13.18 -4.83
CA THR A 64 -5.20 13.35 -5.01
C THR A 64 -5.98 12.21 -4.35
N GLY A 65 -5.54 10.97 -4.53
CA GLY A 65 -6.10 9.79 -3.87
C GLY A 65 -6.07 9.88 -2.34
N MET A 66 -4.93 10.28 -1.78
CA MET A 66 -4.79 10.49 -0.34
C MET A 66 -5.75 11.57 0.17
N ALA A 67 -5.96 12.65 -0.59
CA ALA A 67 -6.94 13.69 -0.27
C ALA A 67 -8.37 13.14 -0.26
N MET A 68 -8.71 12.26 -1.22
CA MET A 68 -10.03 11.62 -1.27
C MET A 68 -10.25 10.71 -0.05
N VAL A 69 -9.29 9.86 0.29
CA VAL A 69 -9.35 8.99 1.48
C VAL A 69 -9.48 9.84 2.76
N ARG A 70 -8.70 10.92 2.85
CA ARG A 70 -8.79 11.91 3.94
C ARG A 70 -10.16 12.59 4.03
N SER A 71 -10.84 12.82 2.92
CA SER A 71 -12.17 13.44 2.92
C SER A 71 -13.24 12.53 3.53
N LEU A 72 -13.06 11.21 3.44
CA LEU A 72 -13.94 10.20 4.04
C LEU A 72 -13.65 10.02 5.53
N ASP A 73 -12.37 10.02 5.92
CA ASP A 73 -11.96 9.77 7.30
C ASP A 73 -10.74 10.62 7.70
N THR A 74 -10.91 11.37 8.79
CA THR A 74 -9.87 12.20 9.43
C THR A 74 -8.72 11.40 10.06
N LEU A 75 -8.77 10.07 10.05
CA LEU A 75 -7.64 9.20 10.38
C LEU A 75 -6.47 9.41 9.42
N TYR A 76 -6.75 9.66 8.14
CA TYR A 76 -5.78 9.67 7.02
C TYR A 76 -5.22 11.06 6.70
N ARG A 77 -4.97 11.91 7.70
CA ARG A 77 -4.46 13.28 7.46
C ARG A 77 -2.98 13.29 7.18
N TYR A 78 -2.59 14.15 6.25
CA TYR A 78 -1.23 14.46 5.88
C TYR A 78 -1.11 15.98 5.68
N ASN A 79 0.05 16.55 6.02
CA ASN A 79 0.34 17.99 5.88
C ASN A 79 -0.68 18.96 6.53
N GLU A 80 -1.41 18.51 7.56
CA GLU A 80 -2.40 19.30 8.31
C GLU A 80 -1.89 19.72 9.70
N GLY A 81 -0.58 19.61 9.93
CA GLY A 81 0.10 20.04 11.16
C GLY A 81 0.46 18.90 12.10
N SER A 82 0.46 19.18 13.41
CA SER A 82 1.00 18.24 14.40
C SER A 82 0.23 16.92 14.43
N GLY A 83 0.97 15.81 14.40
CA GLY A 83 0.45 14.46 14.46
C GLY A 83 -0.10 13.92 13.14
N THR A 84 0.03 14.64 12.03
CA THR A 84 -0.35 14.15 10.68
C THR A 84 0.88 13.63 9.95
N LEU A 85 0.68 12.80 8.91
CA LEU A 85 1.79 12.35 8.07
C LEU A 85 2.48 13.56 7.41
N ASP A 86 3.81 13.56 7.39
CA ASP A 86 4.60 14.57 6.69
C ASP A 86 4.97 14.04 5.29
N LEU A 87 4.54 14.75 4.25
CA LEU A 87 4.80 14.41 2.85
C LEU A 87 5.28 15.66 2.12
N GLU A 88 6.58 15.74 1.87
CA GLU A 88 7.21 16.79 1.10
C GLU A 88 7.17 16.44 -0.39
N GLU A 89 6.42 17.21 -1.16
CA GLU A 89 6.33 17.06 -2.62
C GLU A 89 7.46 17.85 -3.33
N TYR A 90 8.02 17.26 -4.38
CA TYR A 90 8.99 17.91 -5.27
C TYR A 90 8.54 17.78 -6.72
N GLY A 91 8.48 18.90 -7.44
CA GLY A 91 7.95 18.96 -8.80
C GLY A 91 8.95 18.56 -9.88
N ASP A 92 9.20 17.26 -10.02
CA ASP A 92 10.02 16.62 -11.06
C ASP A 92 9.74 15.11 -11.05
N ASP A 93 10.19 14.33 -12.04
CA ASP A 93 9.91 12.90 -12.11
C ASP A 93 11.15 12.05 -12.46
N LEU A 94 10.97 10.73 -12.59
CA LEU A 94 12.05 9.79 -12.94
C LEU A 94 12.59 9.97 -14.37
N GLY A 95 11.93 10.79 -15.19
CA GLY A 95 12.36 11.16 -16.52
C GLY A 95 12.15 10.08 -17.58
N LEU A 96 12.81 10.27 -18.71
CA LEU A 96 12.75 9.39 -19.90
C LEU A 96 14.14 8.80 -20.18
N TYR A 97 14.19 7.72 -20.96
CA TYR A 97 15.44 7.21 -21.55
C TYR A 97 16.60 6.97 -20.55
N GLY A 98 16.29 6.46 -19.36
CA GLY A 98 17.29 6.16 -18.33
C GLY A 98 17.83 7.39 -17.59
N ASP A 99 17.06 8.49 -17.51
CA ASP A 99 17.43 9.65 -16.70
C ASP A 99 17.63 9.29 -15.21
N THR A 100 18.63 9.93 -14.61
CA THR A 100 19.03 9.79 -13.21
C THR A 100 19.20 11.15 -12.52
N SER A 101 18.74 12.24 -13.13
CA SER A 101 18.80 13.62 -12.63
C SER A 101 18.09 13.81 -11.28
N TRP A 102 17.08 12.99 -10.99
CA TRP A 102 16.38 12.88 -9.70
C TRP A 102 17.28 12.39 -8.54
N ALA A 103 18.37 11.69 -8.83
CA ALA A 103 19.21 11.08 -7.81
C ALA A 103 20.15 12.09 -7.11
N PRO A 104 20.78 13.07 -7.80
CA PRO A 104 21.41 14.22 -7.16
C PRO A 104 20.44 15.08 -6.34
N ILE A 105 19.20 15.29 -6.79
CA ILE A 105 18.17 16.05 -6.07
C ILE A 105 17.85 15.35 -4.74
N THR A 106 17.62 14.04 -4.79
CA THR A 106 17.41 13.19 -3.61
C THR A 106 18.55 13.32 -2.60
N ARG A 107 19.80 13.21 -3.07
CA ARG A 107 20.99 13.37 -2.22
C ARG A 107 21.06 14.75 -1.59
N ALA A 108 20.79 15.79 -2.37
CA ALA A 108 20.81 17.16 -1.88
C ALA A 108 19.80 17.35 -0.75
N ARG A 109 18.57 16.81 -0.88
CA ARG A 109 17.54 16.90 0.16
C ARG A 109 17.88 16.10 1.41
N LEU A 110 18.35 14.85 1.26
CA LEU A 110 18.70 13.98 2.40
C LEU A 110 19.93 14.49 3.18
N ASN A 111 20.83 15.22 2.53
CA ASN A 111 22.03 15.79 3.16
C ASN A 111 21.80 17.15 3.82
N GLN A 112 20.58 17.70 3.80
CA GLN A 112 20.30 18.98 4.45
C GLN A 112 20.46 18.88 5.98
N PRO A 113 21.02 19.91 6.64
CA PRO A 113 21.06 19.95 8.10
C PRO A 113 19.67 19.84 8.71
N GLY A 114 19.48 18.90 9.65
CA GLY A 114 18.19 18.66 10.28
C GLY A 114 17.23 17.78 9.47
N ASN A 115 17.70 17.10 8.42
CA ASN A 115 16.88 16.14 7.66
C ASN A 115 16.27 15.07 8.59
N ASN A 116 14.96 14.88 8.46
CA ASN A 116 14.14 13.86 9.11
C ASN A 116 13.46 12.92 8.11
N ILE A 117 13.68 13.10 6.79
CA ILE A 117 13.13 12.23 5.74
C ILE A 117 13.71 10.83 5.91
N ASN A 118 12.83 9.84 5.98
CA ASN A 118 13.16 8.44 6.13
C ASN A 118 12.42 7.53 5.14
N LEU A 119 11.63 8.11 4.23
CA LEU A 119 11.05 7.43 3.09
C LEU A 119 11.16 8.32 1.86
N VAL A 120 11.67 7.78 0.76
CA VAL A 120 11.78 8.46 -0.53
C VAL A 120 11.01 7.67 -1.58
N MET A 121 10.23 8.38 -2.38
CA MET A 121 9.57 7.85 -3.56
C MET A 121 9.74 8.83 -4.71
N TRP A 122 9.83 8.31 -5.92
CA TRP A 122 9.77 9.10 -7.15
C TRP A 122 8.80 8.44 -8.12
N SER A 123 8.02 9.23 -8.84
CA SER A 123 7.09 8.72 -9.84
C SER A 123 7.66 8.75 -11.25
N TRP A 124 7.13 7.87 -12.09
CA TRP A 124 7.15 8.07 -13.53
C TRP A 124 5.96 8.95 -13.96
N CYS A 125 6.17 9.84 -14.93
CA CYS A 125 5.11 10.27 -15.84
C CYS A 125 5.02 9.23 -16.97
N GLY A 126 5.26 9.61 -18.24
CA GLY A 126 5.35 8.66 -19.37
C GLY A 126 6.67 7.88 -19.47
N GLY A 127 7.58 8.04 -18.51
CA GLY A 127 8.98 7.59 -18.54
C GLY A 127 9.22 6.12 -18.89
N VAL A 128 8.28 5.24 -18.52
CA VAL A 128 8.38 3.79 -18.75
C VAL A 128 8.00 3.42 -20.18
N SER A 129 7.05 4.10 -20.81
CA SER A 129 6.57 3.79 -22.17
C SER A 129 7.71 3.83 -23.18
N ASP A 130 8.58 4.83 -23.07
CA ASP A 130 9.68 5.08 -24.01
C ASP A 130 11.02 4.53 -23.53
N ASN A 131 11.06 3.81 -22.41
CA ASN A 131 12.31 3.32 -21.83
C ASN A 131 12.79 2.01 -22.46
N SER A 132 14.10 1.80 -22.44
CA SER A 132 14.72 0.53 -22.83
C SER A 132 14.97 -0.36 -21.61
N GLU A 133 15.40 -1.60 -21.85
CA GLU A 133 15.87 -2.49 -20.78
C GLU A 133 17.02 -1.88 -19.99
N GLU A 134 17.98 -1.30 -20.70
CA GLU A 134 19.14 -0.63 -20.12
C GLU A 134 18.74 0.59 -19.30
N GLY A 135 17.78 1.39 -19.77
CA GLY A 135 17.32 2.57 -19.05
C GLY A 135 16.54 2.22 -17.78
N ILE A 136 15.71 1.18 -17.79
CA ILE A 136 15.11 0.65 -16.55
C ILE A 136 16.18 0.09 -15.62
N ASN A 137 17.21 -0.60 -16.13
CA ASN A 137 18.33 -1.06 -15.31
C ASN A 137 19.10 0.11 -14.68
N LEU A 138 19.24 1.26 -15.35
CA LEU A 138 19.84 2.46 -14.77
C LEU A 138 19.02 2.99 -13.59
N TYR A 139 17.69 3.04 -13.71
CA TYR A 139 16.81 3.39 -12.59
C TYR A 139 16.98 2.44 -11.40
N LEU A 140 16.91 1.12 -11.64
CA LEU A 140 17.02 0.10 -10.59
C LEU A 140 18.38 0.15 -9.88
N ASN A 141 19.47 0.29 -10.65
CA ASN A 141 20.81 0.42 -10.10
C ASN A 141 20.99 1.72 -9.30
N THR A 142 20.38 2.81 -9.74
CA THR A 142 20.44 4.12 -9.06
C THR A 142 19.68 4.10 -7.74
N MET A 143 18.50 3.48 -7.70
CA MET A 143 17.74 3.23 -6.47
C MET A 143 18.55 2.37 -5.49
N SER A 144 19.14 1.27 -5.95
CA SER A 144 20.02 0.44 -5.11
C SER A 144 21.23 1.20 -4.59
N LYS A 145 21.80 2.10 -5.38
CA LYS A 145 22.92 2.92 -4.93
C LYS A 145 22.48 3.90 -3.84
N LEU A 146 21.29 4.49 -3.96
CA LEU A 146 20.71 5.34 -2.93
C LEU A 146 20.43 4.57 -1.63
N GLU A 147 19.89 3.36 -1.71
CA GLU A 147 19.68 2.49 -0.53
C GLU A 147 21.01 2.19 0.19
N GLN A 148 22.09 1.96 -0.55
CA GLN A 148 23.43 1.76 0.04
C GLN A 148 24.00 3.03 0.67
N ASP A 149 23.78 4.18 0.03
CA ASP A 149 24.28 5.47 0.49
C ASP A 149 23.50 5.98 1.73
N TYR A 150 22.22 5.59 1.87
CA TYR A 150 21.30 6.02 2.94
C TYR A 150 20.58 4.83 3.59
N PRO A 151 21.27 3.99 4.38
CA PRO A 151 20.72 2.73 4.89
C PRO A 151 19.56 2.88 5.89
N ASN A 152 19.30 4.09 6.39
CA ASN A 152 18.19 4.39 7.30
C ASN A 152 16.97 5.01 6.57
N VAL A 153 17.02 5.11 5.24
CA VAL A 153 15.95 5.65 4.40
C VAL A 153 15.36 4.50 3.58
N ILE A 154 14.04 4.37 3.61
CA ILE A 154 13.31 3.44 2.75
C ILE A 154 13.19 4.08 1.36
N PHE A 155 13.61 3.37 0.32
CA PHE A 155 13.40 3.79 -1.06
C PHE A 155 12.29 2.95 -1.69
N MET A 156 11.16 3.58 -1.95
CA MET A 156 10.00 2.96 -2.58
C MET A 156 10.17 3.00 -4.11
N TYR A 157 10.16 1.83 -4.72
CA TYR A 157 10.16 1.66 -6.17
C TYR A 157 8.75 1.83 -6.72
N MET A 158 8.62 2.17 -8.00
CA MET A 158 7.32 2.35 -8.65
C MET A 158 7.33 1.84 -10.11
N THR A 159 6.21 1.26 -10.56
CA THR A 159 5.93 1.00 -11.98
C THR A 159 5.37 2.26 -12.67
N GLY A 160 5.39 2.31 -14.01
CA GLY A 160 4.74 3.38 -14.77
C GLY A 160 3.22 3.26 -14.79
N HIS A 161 2.53 4.22 -15.40
CA HIS A 161 1.09 4.13 -15.71
C HIS A 161 0.83 3.18 -16.90
N LEU A 162 -0.42 2.82 -17.16
CA LEU A 162 -0.81 2.11 -18.37
C LEU A 162 -0.92 3.04 -19.58
N ASP A 163 -0.58 2.55 -20.77
CA ASP A 163 -0.63 3.31 -22.02
C ASP A 163 -1.47 2.64 -23.12
N GLY A 164 -2.23 1.60 -22.77
CA GLY A 164 -3.10 0.88 -23.71
C GLY A 164 -2.36 -0.03 -24.70
N THR A 165 -1.04 -0.18 -24.60
CA THR A 165 -0.27 -1.05 -25.51
C THR A 165 -0.37 -2.54 -25.17
N GLY A 166 -0.96 -2.87 -24.02
CA GLY A 166 -1.27 -4.23 -23.62
C GLY A 166 -0.07 -5.09 -23.20
N PRO A 167 -0.28 -6.40 -22.90
CA PRO A 167 0.76 -7.28 -22.37
C PRO A 167 1.94 -7.57 -23.31
N THR A 168 1.85 -7.19 -24.58
CA THR A 168 2.94 -7.31 -25.56
C THR A 168 3.67 -5.98 -25.80
N GLY A 169 3.17 -4.88 -25.24
CA GLY A 169 3.74 -3.55 -25.35
C GLY A 169 5.02 -3.36 -24.56
N ASN A 170 5.84 -2.39 -24.97
CA ASN A 170 7.11 -2.10 -24.31
C ASN A 170 6.93 -1.77 -22.83
N LEU A 171 5.95 -0.90 -22.52
CA LEU A 171 5.64 -0.48 -21.15
C LEU A 171 5.38 -1.68 -20.24
N TYR A 172 4.54 -2.63 -20.66
CA TYR A 172 4.23 -3.82 -19.87
C TYR A 172 5.48 -4.64 -19.57
N VAL A 173 6.35 -4.83 -20.58
CA VAL A 173 7.62 -5.54 -20.41
C VAL A 173 8.55 -4.79 -19.43
N ARG A 174 8.64 -3.46 -19.53
CA ARG A 174 9.45 -2.63 -18.61
C ARG A 174 8.90 -2.61 -17.18
N ASN A 175 7.59 -2.55 -17.00
CA ASN A 175 6.97 -2.68 -15.68
C ASN A 175 7.25 -4.05 -15.05
N ASN A 176 7.20 -5.12 -15.84
CA ASN A 176 7.55 -6.46 -15.35
C ASN A 176 9.04 -6.61 -15.01
N GLN A 177 9.93 -5.87 -15.68
CA GLN A 177 11.34 -5.78 -15.28
C GLN A 177 11.49 -5.17 -13.89
N ILE A 178 10.76 -4.09 -13.59
CA ILE A 178 10.74 -3.46 -12.26
C ILE A 178 10.16 -4.42 -11.20
N ARG A 179 9.02 -5.04 -11.48
CA ARG A 179 8.38 -6.02 -10.58
C ARG A 179 9.31 -7.18 -10.25
N ALA A 180 9.92 -7.80 -11.27
CA ALA A 180 10.84 -8.91 -11.09
C ALA A 180 12.05 -8.52 -10.24
N TYR A 181 12.60 -7.32 -10.46
CA TYR A 181 13.69 -6.80 -9.64
C TYR A 181 13.28 -6.61 -8.18
N CYS A 182 12.11 -6.01 -7.93
CA CYS A 182 11.63 -5.76 -6.58
C CYS A 182 11.38 -7.07 -5.82
N GLN A 183 10.74 -8.04 -6.47
CA GLN A 183 10.50 -9.36 -5.89
C GLN A 183 11.81 -10.10 -5.57
N THR A 184 12.76 -10.09 -6.51
CA THR A 184 14.05 -10.81 -6.34
C THR A 184 14.92 -10.20 -5.24
N ASN A 185 14.85 -8.89 -5.06
CA ASN A 185 15.73 -8.14 -4.15
C ASN A 185 15.01 -7.63 -2.89
N ASN A 186 13.82 -8.16 -2.58
CA ASN A 186 13.03 -7.81 -1.41
C ASN A 186 12.78 -6.30 -1.26
N LYS A 187 12.35 -5.65 -2.35
CA LYS A 187 12.11 -4.20 -2.37
C LYS A 187 10.67 -3.84 -2.02
N VAL A 188 10.48 -2.59 -1.64
CA VAL A 188 9.18 -1.95 -1.48
C VAL A 188 8.74 -1.41 -2.83
N LEU A 189 7.59 -1.84 -3.34
CA LEU A 189 7.06 -1.47 -4.64
C LEU A 189 5.65 -0.89 -4.52
N PHE A 190 5.43 0.27 -5.13
CA PHE A 190 4.10 0.79 -5.44
C PHE A 190 3.78 0.47 -6.91
N ASP A 191 2.90 -0.50 -7.14
CA ASP A 191 2.59 -1.01 -8.48
C ASP A 191 1.44 -0.24 -9.12
N PHE A 192 1.78 0.94 -9.63
CA PHE A 192 0.84 1.87 -10.24
C PHE A 192 0.09 1.27 -11.44
N ALA A 193 0.81 0.60 -12.34
CA ALA A 193 0.19 -0.05 -13.51
C ALA A 193 -0.74 -1.19 -13.12
N ASP A 194 -0.41 -1.94 -12.07
CA ASP A 194 -1.27 -3.03 -11.62
C ASP A 194 -2.60 -2.47 -11.08
N ILE A 195 -2.57 -1.43 -10.24
CA ILE A 195 -3.79 -0.79 -9.72
C ILE A 195 -4.70 -0.28 -10.85
N GLU A 196 -4.15 0.22 -11.95
CA GLU A 196 -4.92 0.66 -13.12
C GLU A 196 -5.47 -0.48 -14.00
N SER A 197 -4.93 -1.68 -13.83
CA SER A 197 -5.29 -2.86 -14.64
C SER A 197 -6.47 -3.63 -14.07
N TYR A 198 -6.97 -3.29 -12.88
CA TYR A 198 -8.03 -4.04 -12.21
C TYR A 198 -9.12 -3.12 -11.69
N ASP A 199 -10.38 -3.53 -11.86
CA ASP A 199 -11.46 -2.92 -11.11
C ASP A 199 -11.51 -3.41 -9.66
N PRO A 200 -12.28 -2.76 -8.77
CA PRO A 200 -12.42 -3.18 -7.38
C PRO A 200 -12.98 -4.59 -7.16
N ASP A 201 -13.62 -5.21 -8.17
CA ASP A 201 -14.10 -6.60 -8.10
C ASP A 201 -13.02 -7.61 -8.53
N GLY A 202 -11.86 -7.13 -8.98
CA GLY A 202 -10.74 -7.95 -9.43
C GLY A 202 -10.82 -8.37 -10.90
N ASN A 203 -11.69 -7.75 -11.71
CA ASN A 203 -11.69 -7.97 -13.14
C ASN A 203 -10.45 -7.33 -13.76
N TYR A 204 -9.74 -8.08 -14.61
CA TYR A 204 -8.50 -7.65 -15.24
C TYR A 204 -8.73 -7.03 -16.62
N PHE A 205 -8.11 -5.87 -16.85
CA PHE A 205 -8.16 -5.09 -18.09
C PHE A 205 -6.74 -4.97 -18.69
N PRO A 206 -6.26 -6.00 -19.41
CA PRO A 206 -4.88 -6.07 -19.89
C PRO A 206 -4.49 -4.93 -20.85
N ASP A 207 -5.46 -4.40 -21.57
CA ASP A 207 -5.28 -3.38 -22.61
C ASP A 207 -5.82 -2.00 -22.15
N ALA A 208 -6.05 -1.81 -20.84
CA ALA A 208 -6.43 -0.51 -20.30
C ALA A 208 -5.33 0.54 -20.51
N ALA A 209 -5.75 1.81 -20.52
CA ALA A 209 -4.87 2.97 -20.52
C ALA A 209 -5.08 3.80 -19.25
N ASP A 210 -4.26 4.83 -19.08
CA ASP A 210 -4.30 5.74 -17.93
C ASP A 210 -5.63 6.48 -17.78
N ASP A 211 -6.39 6.67 -18.86
CA ASP A 211 -7.72 7.31 -18.86
C ASP A 211 -8.77 6.57 -18.01
N CYS A 212 -8.53 5.31 -17.69
CA CYS A 212 -9.45 4.41 -17.03
C CYS A 212 -10.82 4.32 -17.72
N ALA A 213 -10.85 3.94 -19.00
CA ALA A 213 -12.11 3.78 -19.74
C ALA A 213 -13.17 2.91 -19.01
N TRP A 214 -12.73 1.86 -18.29
CA TRP A 214 -13.62 0.97 -17.53
C TRP A 214 -14.20 1.60 -16.25
N CYS A 215 -13.56 2.64 -15.69
CA CYS A 215 -14.00 3.26 -14.45
C CYS A 215 -15.41 3.84 -14.57
N SER A 216 -15.76 4.44 -15.71
CA SER A 216 -17.07 5.08 -15.89
C SER A 216 -18.20 4.05 -15.80
N ASP A 217 -18.02 2.89 -16.43
CA ASP A 217 -18.99 1.80 -16.39
C ASP A 217 -19.12 1.25 -14.97
N TRP A 218 -18.00 1.04 -14.27
CA TRP A 218 -18.01 0.59 -12.87
C TRP A 218 -18.78 1.57 -11.96
N CYS A 219 -18.56 2.87 -12.14
CA CYS A 219 -19.23 3.92 -11.36
C CYS A 219 -20.73 4.10 -11.68
N THR A 220 -21.25 3.46 -12.74
CA THR A 220 -22.71 3.49 -13.01
C THR A 220 -23.50 2.60 -12.04
N THR A 221 -22.86 1.56 -11.51
CA THR A 221 -23.46 0.57 -10.62
C THR A 221 -22.90 0.62 -9.20
N HIS A 222 -21.83 1.38 -8.97
CA HIS A 222 -21.18 1.53 -7.67
C HIS A 222 -20.92 3.00 -7.32
N PRO A 223 -20.91 3.36 -6.02
CA PRO A 223 -20.61 4.72 -5.61
C PRO A 223 -19.14 5.07 -5.88
N CYS A 224 -18.92 6.14 -6.63
CA CYS A 224 -17.61 6.73 -6.88
C CYS A 224 -17.53 8.13 -6.30
N LEU A 225 -16.40 8.44 -5.66
CA LEU A 225 -16.11 9.77 -5.18
C LEU A 225 -15.63 10.66 -6.32
N ASP A 226 -16.14 11.88 -6.34
CA ASP A 226 -15.59 12.95 -7.18
C ASP A 226 -14.38 13.59 -6.49
N CYS A 227 -13.43 14.02 -7.30
CA CYS A 227 -12.18 14.64 -6.88
C CYS A 227 -11.91 15.97 -7.60
N GLY A 228 -12.83 16.43 -8.46
CA GLY A 228 -12.66 17.61 -9.31
C GLY A 228 -11.67 17.41 -10.47
N GLY A 229 -10.66 16.55 -10.30
CA GLY A 229 -9.78 16.09 -11.37
C GLY A 229 -8.72 15.10 -10.86
N CYS A 230 -8.47 14.08 -11.68
CA CYS A 230 -7.38 13.13 -11.52
C CYS A 230 -6.51 13.23 -12.77
N ALA A 231 -5.21 13.52 -12.63
CA ALA A 231 -4.35 13.81 -13.77
C ALA A 231 -4.33 12.64 -14.77
N HIS A 232 -4.78 12.86 -16.00
CA HIS A 232 -4.88 11.85 -17.07
C HIS A 232 -5.77 10.65 -16.79
N SER A 233 -6.56 10.65 -15.70
CA SER A 233 -7.31 9.47 -15.28
C SER A 233 -8.67 9.81 -14.70
N HIS A 234 -9.45 8.77 -14.37
CA HIS A 234 -10.70 8.89 -13.66
C HIS A 234 -10.46 9.01 -12.13
N CYS A 235 -11.32 9.74 -11.40
CA CYS A 235 -11.19 9.93 -9.94
C CYS A 235 -11.15 8.60 -9.16
N LEU A 236 -11.82 7.56 -9.67
CA LEU A 236 -11.75 6.22 -9.10
C LEU A 236 -10.29 5.73 -9.01
N ASN A 237 -9.50 5.80 -10.08
CA ASN A 237 -8.10 5.37 -10.05
C ASN A 237 -7.26 6.15 -9.04
N CYS A 238 -7.45 7.48 -8.92
CA CYS A 238 -6.83 8.26 -7.86
C CYS A 238 -7.21 7.70 -6.48
N HIS A 239 -8.50 7.48 -6.21
CA HIS A 239 -8.97 6.94 -4.93
C HIS A 239 -8.32 5.59 -4.59
N LEU A 240 -8.30 4.65 -5.54
CA LEU A 240 -7.68 3.33 -5.35
C LEU A 240 -6.18 3.44 -5.04
N LYS A 241 -5.46 4.34 -5.71
CA LYS A 241 -4.03 4.60 -5.44
C LYS A 241 -3.80 5.20 -4.05
N GLY A 242 -4.68 6.09 -3.61
CA GLY A 242 -4.66 6.61 -2.23
C GLY A 242 -4.81 5.49 -1.19
N GLN A 243 -5.73 4.55 -1.42
CA GLN A 243 -5.95 3.39 -0.55
C GLN A 243 -4.72 2.47 -0.53
N ALA A 244 -4.19 2.10 -1.69
CA ALA A 244 -2.98 1.30 -1.81
C ALA A 244 -1.77 1.95 -1.11
N PHE A 245 -1.64 3.28 -1.21
CA PHE A 245 -0.51 4.00 -0.60
C PHE A 245 -0.58 3.95 0.93
N TRP A 246 -1.76 4.19 1.51
CA TRP A 246 -1.96 4.07 2.95
C TRP A 246 -1.78 2.63 3.46
N TRP A 247 -2.25 1.64 2.70
CA TRP A 247 -2.00 0.23 2.99
C TRP A 247 -0.48 -0.06 3.01
N LEU A 248 0.27 0.47 2.02
CA LEU A 248 1.71 0.27 1.94
C LEU A 248 2.43 0.88 3.14
N LEU A 249 2.07 2.11 3.51
CA LEU A 249 2.63 2.76 4.69
C LEU A 249 2.36 1.95 5.96
N ALA A 250 1.14 1.43 6.14
CA ALA A 250 0.83 0.57 7.27
C ALA A 250 1.69 -0.70 7.29
N ARG A 251 1.87 -1.39 6.16
CA ARG A 251 2.77 -2.55 6.08
C ARG A 251 4.20 -2.21 6.50
N LEU A 252 4.69 -1.02 6.14
CA LEU A 252 6.03 -0.56 6.50
C LEU A 252 6.18 -0.20 8.00
N THR A 253 5.09 -0.01 8.75
CA THR A 253 5.17 0.14 10.22
C THR A 253 5.40 -1.20 10.94
N GLY A 254 5.36 -2.31 10.19
CA GLY A 254 5.42 -3.66 10.72
C GLY A 254 4.05 -4.32 10.91
N TRP A 255 2.95 -3.63 10.58
CA TRP A 255 1.64 -4.26 10.53
C TRP A 255 1.69 -5.44 9.55
N GLN A 256 1.38 -6.62 10.09
CA GLN A 256 1.12 -7.79 9.28
C GLN A 256 -0.38 -7.90 9.13
N GLU A 257 -0.81 -8.15 7.89
CA GLU A 257 -2.13 -8.70 7.65
C GLU A 257 -2.22 -9.98 8.49
N GLY A 258 -3.10 -9.96 9.48
CA GLY A 258 -3.38 -11.16 10.26
C GLY A 258 -3.94 -12.26 9.35
N PRO A 259 -3.96 -13.51 9.80
CA PRO A 259 -4.89 -14.46 9.20
C PRO A 259 -6.29 -13.82 9.20
N CYS A 260 -7.03 -14.00 8.11
CA CYS A 260 -8.43 -13.60 8.10
C CYS A 260 -9.12 -14.35 9.25
N CYS A 261 -9.62 -13.60 10.23
CA CYS A 261 -10.21 -14.09 11.47
C CYS A 261 -9.16 -14.61 12.47
N ASP A 262 -9.03 -13.95 13.62
CA ASP A 262 -8.21 -14.41 14.74
C ASP A 262 -9.02 -14.49 16.04
N GLY A 263 -8.91 -15.61 16.74
CA GLY A 263 -9.71 -15.91 17.93
C GLY A 263 -11.15 -16.32 17.58
N VAL A 264 -12.09 -15.40 17.71
CA VAL A 264 -13.52 -15.64 17.46
C VAL A 264 -14.03 -14.72 16.36
N ARG A 265 -14.99 -15.22 15.58
CA ARG A 265 -15.66 -14.45 14.53
C ARG A 265 -16.45 -13.28 15.13
N GLY A 266 -16.78 -12.28 14.32
CA GLY A 266 -17.66 -11.18 14.69
C GLY A 266 -16.98 -9.82 14.82
N ASN A 267 -15.65 -9.76 14.73
CA ASN A 267 -14.89 -8.50 14.68
C ASN A 267 -14.84 -8.01 13.23
N VAL A 268 -16.02 -7.75 12.67
CA VAL A 268 -16.26 -7.43 11.25
C VAL A 268 -15.39 -6.26 10.77
N ASN A 269 -15.10 -5.30 11.64
CA ASN A 269 -14.28 -4.13 11.30
C ASN A 269 -12.80 -4.23 11.71
N LEU A 270 -12.37 -5.37 12.24
CA LEU A 270 -11.00 -5.61 12.71
C LEU A 270 -10.50 -4.60 13.76
N SER A 271 -11.38 -3.94 14.51
CA SER A 271 -11.01 -3.01 15.59
C SER A 271 -10.39 -3.72 16.80
N GLY A 272 -10.54 -5.04 16.88
CA GLY A 272 -9.97 -5.91 17.92
C GLY A 272 -10.94 -6.25 19.05
N ILE A 273 -12.19 -5.78 18.97
CA ILE A 273 -13.30 -6.14 19.86
C ILE A 273 -14.56 -6.35 19.02
N VAL A 274 -15.52 -7.13 19.54
CA VAL A 274 -16.83 -7.31 18.91
C VAL A 274 -17.84 -6.38 19.57
N ASP A 275 -18.27 -5.33 18.88
CA ASP A 275 -19.18 -4.30 19.38
C ASP A 275 -20.20 -3.78 18.32
N LEU A 276 -20.89 -2.67 18.62
CA LEU A 276 -21.91 -2.09 17.73
C LEU A 276 -21.33 -1.52 16.42
N ALA A 277 -20.04 -1.20 16.36
CA ALA A 277 -19.39 -0.76 15.14
C ALA A 277 -19.24 -1.94 14.15
N ASP A 278 -19.02 -3.17 14.63
CA ASP A 278 -19.04 -4.37 13.79
C ASP A 278 -20.43 -4.61 13.20
N LEU A 279 -21.46 -4.41 14.02
CA LEU A 279 -22.85 -4.49 13.55
C LEU A 279 -23.13 -3.45 12.45
N SER A 280 -22.65 -2.23 12.63
CA SER A 280 -22.83 -1.15 11.65
C SER A 280 -22.10 -1.46 10.34
N ALA A 281 -20.88 -1.99 10.43
CA ALA A 281 -20.08 -2.45 9.29
C ALA A 281 -20.79 -3.57 8.51
N LEU A 282 -21.29 -4.59 9.21
CA LEU A 282 -22.00 -5.71 8.59
C LEU A 282 -23.31 -5.28 7.93
N VAL A 283 -24.07 -4.38 8.56
CA VAL A 283 -25.28 -3.79 7.92
C VAL A 283 -24.89 -3.03 6.66
N SER A 284 -23.86 -2.19 6.73
CA SER A 284 -23.42 -1.41 5.56
C SER A 284 -22.99 -2.33 4.40
N TYR A 285 -22.28 -3.43 4.68
CA TYR A 285 -21.93 -4.43 3.67
C TYR A 285 -23.18 -5.08 3.06
N LEU A 286 -24.07 -5.64 3.89
CA LEU A 286 -25.24 -6.40 3.44
C LEU A 286 -26.28 -5.54 2.70
N THR A 287 -26.25 -4.22 2.90
CA THR A 287 -27.17 -3.27 2.27
C THR A 287 -26.57 -2.53 1.07
N GLY A 288 -25.32 -2.83 0.71
CA GLY A 288 -24.63 -2.09 -0.35
C GLY A 288 -24.30 -0.64 0.03
N GLY A 289 -24.20 -0.34 1.33
CA GLY A 289 -23.82 0.96 1.89
C GLY A 289 -22.33 1.32 1.72
N GLY A 290 -21.58 0.54 0.94
CA GLY A 290 -20.20 0.82 0.56
C GLY A 290 -19.14 0.28 1.53
N TYR A 291 -19.53 -0.47 2.57
CA TYR A 291 -18.55 -1.15 3.42
C TYR A 291 -18.04 -2.43 2.75
N HIS A 292 -16.74 -2.52 2.52
CA HIS A 292 -16.06 -3.71 2.01
C HIS A 292 -15.52 -4.53 3.18
N LEU A 293 -15.82 -5.83 3.24
CA LEU A 293 -15.41 -6.69 4.33
C LEU A 293 -13.88 -6.89 4.32
N PRO A 294 -13.17 -6.45 5.37
CA PRO A 294 -11.73 -6.69 5.48
C PRO A 294 -11.36 -8.17 5.50
N CYS A 295 -12.26 -8.98 6.08
CA CYS A 295 -12.12 -10.41 6.21
C CYS A 295 -13.52 -11.03 6.21
N ALA A 296 -13.83 -11.84 5.19
CA ALA A 296 -15.12 -12.53 5.10
C ALA A 296 -15.33 -13.54 6.25
N ASP A 297 -14.26 -14.15 6.78
CA ASP A 297 -14.39 -15.09 7.90
C ASP A 297 -14.80 -14.41 9.21
N GLU A 298 -14.39 -13.16 9.45
CA GLU A 298 -14.87 -12.37 10.60
C GLU A 298 -16.35 -12.02 10.46
N ALA A 299 -16.79 -11.74 9.24
CA ALA A 299 -18.16 -11.35 8.92
C ALA A 299 -19.13 -12.54 8.77
N ASN A 300 -18.61 -13.75 8.53
CA ASN A 300 -19.35 -15.02 8.55
C ASN A 300 -19.57 -15.45 10.01
N VAL A 301 -20.18 -14.58 10.81
CA VAL A 301 -20.36 -14.68 12.27
C VAL A 301 -20.90 -16.03 12.70
N ASN A 302 -21.72 -16.69 11.89
CA ASN A 302 -22.28 -17.99 12.22
C ASN A 302 -21.54 -19.21 11.63
N SER A 303 -20.45 -18.99 10.90
CA SER A 303 -19.64 -20.02 10.27
C SER A 303 -20.40 -20.89 9.25
N ALA A 304 -21.47 -20.38 8.63
CA ALA A 304 -22.24 -21.08 7.59
C ALA A 304 -21.53 -21.10 6.22
N GLY A 305 -20.48 -20.28 6.05
CA GLY A 305 -19.62 -20.27 4.86
C GLY A 305 -19.99 -19.22 3.82
N ILE A 306 -21.00 -18.40 4.10
CA ILE A 306 -21.38 -17.21 3.33
C ILE A 306 -21.67 -16.09 4.33
N VAL A 307 -21.50 -14.83 3.91
CA VAL A 307 -21.89 -13.67 4.72
C VAL A 307 -23.27 -13.19 4.29
N ASP A 308 -24.27 -13.35 5.14
CA ASP A 308 -25.66 -12.97 4.86
C ASP A 308 -26.43 -12.45 6.09
N LEU A 309 -27.75 -12.31 5.98
CA LEU A 309 -28.61 -11.80 7.07
C LEU A 309 -28.64 -12.72 8.31
N SER A 310 -28.23 -13.97 8.19
CA SER A 310 -28.11 -14.89 9.32
C SER A 310 -26.88 -14.59 10.18
N ASP A 311 -25.80 -14.06 9.60
CA ASP A 311 -24.66 -13.52 10.35
C ASP A 311 -25.03 -12.26 11.12
N LEU A 312 -25.80 -11.38 10.47
CA LEU A 312 -26.34 -10.20 11.13
C LEU A 312 -27.19 -10.57 12.35
N SER A 313 -28.04 -11.58 12.20
CA SER A 313 -28.88 -12.09 13.29
C SER A 313 -28.04 -12.69 14.43
N ALA A 314 -26.98 -13.43 14.09
CA ALA A 314 -26.03 -13.98 15.06
C ALA A 314 -25.30 -12.89 15.84
N LEU A 315 -24.80 -11.86 15.15
CA LEU A 315 -24.09 -10.74 15.76
C LEU A 315 -25.01 -9.91 16.69
N VAL A 316 -26.25 -9.66 16.28
CA VAL A 316 -27.25 -9.00 17.13
C VAL A 316 -27.53 -9.85 18.39
N SER A 317 -27.69 -11.16 18.23
CA SER A 317 -27.92 -12.06 19.37
C SER A 317 -26.75 -12.00 20.37
N TYR A 318 -25.51 -12.04 19.89
CA TYR A 318 -24.32 -11.89 20.74
C TYR A 318 -24.29 -10.54 21.48
N LEU A 319 -24.42 -9.43 20.74
CA LEU A 319 -24.30 -8.07 21.30
C LEU A 319 -25.42 -7.71 22.28
N THR A 320 -26.60 -8.33 22.15
CA THR A 320 -27.74 -8.11 23.05
C THR A 320 -27.73 -9.03 24.28
N GLY A 321 -26.68 -9.84 24.47
CA GLY A 321 -26.60 -10.81 25.56
C GLY A 321 -27.50 -12.02 25.37
N GLY A 322 -27.94 -12.29 24.14
CA GLY A 322 -28.48 -13.58 23.75
C GLY A 322 -27.44 -14.67 23.97
N ALA A 323 -27.87 -15.89 24.25
CA ALA A 323 -27.00 -17.03 24.54
C ALA A 323 -26.14 -17.50 23.34
N TYR A 324 -25.96 -16.64 22.33
CA TYR A 324 -25.15 -16.92 21.17
C TYR A 324 -23.66 -16.79 21.52
N VAL A 325 -22.90 -17.85 21.25
CA VAL A 325 -21.46 -17.89 21.46
C VAL A 325 -20.81 -17.82 20.09
N LEU A 326 -19.94 -16.83 19.89
CA LEU A 326 -19.23 -16.65 18.64
C LEU A 326 -18.35 -17.87 18.34
N PRO A 327 -18.45 -18.46 17.14
CA PRO A 327 -17.55 -19.54 16.72
C PRO A 327 -16.10 -19.07 16.68
N ASN A 328 -15.19 -20.00 16.90
CA ASN A 328 -13.77 -19.74 16.65
C ASN A 328 -13.53 -19.54 15.14
N CYS A 329 -12.50 -18.77 14.84
CA CYS A 329 -11.94 -18.68 13.50
C CYS A 329 -11.38 -20.05 13.04
N PRO A 330 -11.38 -20.33 11.72
CA PRO A 330 -10.99 -21.62 11.15
C PRO A 330 -9.50 -21.95 11.27
#